data_AF-A0A959FQ48-F1
#
_entry.id   AF-A0A959FQ48-F1
#
_cell.length_a   1.000
_cell.length_b   1.000
_cell.length_c   1.000
_cell.angle_alpha   90.00
_cell.angle_beta   90.00
_cell.angle_gamma   90.00
#
_symmetry.space_group_name_H-M   'P 1'
#
loop_
_entity.id
_entity.type
_entity.pdbx_description
1 polymer ?
#
loop_
_entity_poly.entity_id
_entity_poly.type
_entity_poly.pdbx_seq_one_letter_code
_entity_poly.pdbx_strand_id
1 'polypeptide(L)'
;MGKLFLSCLLACCIAVAVKADVSYLRTAARPGDGIYSLLRRYQLDGHACNFQQFYTLNGLTRNAGLRVGVEYMLPILLYPFDGQTIRSSIGNDSWELAVTIRDYNRAMQTEALRGDSYETSGILWVPFHLLNCPEEELDIPAPVENDPEQNQAVDGQRVFPIFGPDYAYTPLAS
;
A
#
# COMPACT_ATOMS: atom_id res chain seq x y z
N MET A 1 -61.21 -7.33 42.07
CA MET A 1 -61.39 -7.02 40.64
C MET A 1 -60.66 -5.71 40.35
N GLY A 2 -59.63 -5.72 39.48
CA GLY A 2 -58.93 -4.50 39.06
C GLY A 2 -57.51 -4.75 38.55
N LYS A 3 -57.41 -5.04 37.26
CA LYS A 3 -56.22 -5.36 36.45
C LYS A 3 -55.14 -4.25 36.52
N LEU A 4 -53.86 -4.62 36.67
CA LEU A 4 -52.81 -4.59 35.63
C LEU A 4 -52.76 -3.28 34.82
N PHE A 5 -51.71 -2.48 35.01
CA PHE A 5 -51.06 -1.74 33.92
C PHE A 5 -49.55 -1.64 34.17
N LEU A 6 -48.86 -2.62 33.57
CA LEU A 6 -47.44 -2.64 33.27
C LEU A 6 -47.28 -1.87 31.94
N SER A 7 -46.56 -0.74 31.90
CA SER A 7 -46.07 -0.21 30.60
C SER A 7 -45.01 0.89 30.73
N CYS A 8 -43.92 0.68 29.99
CA CYS A 8 -43.08 1.67 29.32
C CYS A 8 -42.31 2.71 30.14
N LEU A 9 -41.03 2.39 30.40
CA LEU A 9 -39.94 3.34 30.14
C LEU A 9 -38.64 2.56 29.87
N LEU A 10 -38.67 1.74 28.81
CA LEU A 10 -37.44 1.22 28.22
C LEU A 10 -36.86 2.34 27.36
N ALA A 11 -36.03 3.19 27.99
CA ALA A 11 -35.21 4.15 27.28
C ALA A 11 -34.27 3.38 26.35
N CYS A 12 -34.66 3.31 25.08
CA CYS A 12 -33.83 2.80 24.00
C CYS A 12 -32.66 3.78 23.85
N CYS A 13 -31.55 3.51 24.54
CA CYS A 13 -30.25 4.07 24.20
C CYS A 13 -29.89 3.53 22.82
N ILE A 14 -30.33 4.23 21.78
CA ILE A 14 -29.86 4.00 20.41
C ILE A 14 -28.37 4.35 20.43
N ALA A 15 -27.52 3.34 20.57
CA ALA A 15 -26.09 3.48 20.37
C ALA A 15 -25.88 3.86 18.90
N VAL A 16 -25.70 5.14 18.63
CA VAL A 16 -25.25 5.61 17.32
C VAL A 16 -23.82 5.12 17.15
N ALA A 17 -23.64 4.08 16.33
CA ALA A 17 -22.33 3.64 15.91
C ALA A 17 -21.73 4.77 15.05
N VAL A 18 -20.90 5.62 15.66
CA VAL A 18 -20.05 6.55 14.93
C VAL A 18 -19.06 5.70 14.15
N LYS A 19 -19.25 5.60 12.83
CA LYS A 19 -18.20 5.09 11.94
C LYS A 19 -17.02 6.06 12.06
N ALA A 20 -15.91 5.58 12.57
CA ALA A 20 -14.65 6.32 12.55
C ALA A 20 -14.30 6.60 11.09
N ASP A 21 -14.22 7.88 10.73
CA ASP A 21 -13.78 8.30 9.41
C ASP A 21 -12.28 8.03 9.28
N VAL A 22 -11.89 7.37 8.18
CA VAL A 22 -10.50 7.01 7.90
C VAL A 22 -9.80 8.26 7.39
N SER A 23 -9.01 8.89 8.26
CA SER A 23 -8.22 10.06 7.89
C SER A 23 -6.91 9.64 7.20
N TYR A 24 -6.47 10.46 6.24
CA TYR A 24 -5.22 10.27 5.51
C TYR A 24 -4.19 11.32 5.90
N LEU A 25 -2.91 10.94 5.93
CA LEU A 25 -1.81 11.88 6.15
C LEU A 25 -1.76 12.91 5.02
N ARG A 26 -1.48 14.18 5.36
CA ARG A 26 -1.28 15.27 4.41
C ARG A 26 0.17 15.78 4.45
N THR A 27 0.68 16.19 3.30
CA THR A 27 2.01 16.80 3.19
C THR A 27 2.06 17.79 2.03
N ALA A 28 2.77 18.90 2.20
CA ALA A 28 3.08 19.81 1.11
C ALA A 28 4.11 19.21 0.13
N ALA A 29 3.88 19.40 -1.17
CA ALA A 29 4.91 19.12 -2.18
C ALA A 29 6.08 20.11 -2.04
N ARG A 30 7.30 19.59 -2.04
CA ARG A 30 8.57 20.35 -1.97
C ARG A 30 9.12 20.62 -3.38
N PRO A 31 10.05 21.59 -3.54
CA PRO A 31 10.76 21.75 -4.82
C PRO A 31 11.42 20.44 -5.25
N GLY A 32 11.20 20.04 -6.51
CA GLY A 32 11.67 18.76 -7.06
C GLY A 32 10.73 17.58 -6.83
N ASP A 33 9.63 17.75 -6.09
CA ASP A 33 8.64 16.68 -5.95
C ASP A 33 7.83 16.49 -7.24
N GLY A 34 7.97 15.32 -7.85
CA GLY A 34 6.90 14.68 -8.61
C GLY A 34 6.16 13.67 -7.74
N ILE A 35 5.11 13.05 -8.28
CA ILE A 35 4.33 12.04 -7.55
C ILE A 35 5.22 10.89 -7.07
N TYR A 36 6.10 10.39 -7.94
CA TYR A 36 7.03 9.31 -7.61
C TYR A 36 8.02 9.68 -6.50
N SER A 37 8.66 10.85 -6.58
CA SER A 37 9.63 11.25 -5.56
C SER A 37 8.98 11.56 -4.22
N LEU A 38 7.77 12.12 -4.23
CA LEU A 38 6.99 12.36 -3.01
C LEU A 38 6.56 11.04 -2.36
N LEU A 39 6.06 10.07 -3.14
CA LEU A 39 5.71 8.75 -2.59
C LEU A 39 6.94 7.97 -2.12
N ARG A 40 8.06 8.06 -2.82
CA ARG A 40 9.34 7.47 -2.39
C ARG A 40 9.84 8.06 -1.08
N ARG A 41 9.70 9.38 -0.88
CA ARG A 41 10.08 10.04 0.38
C ARG A 41 9.38 9.38 1.58
N TYR A 42 8.14 8.93 1.40
CA TYR A 42 7.36 8.24 2.43
C TYR A 42 7.38 6.70 2.31
N GLN A 43 8.28 6.14 1.50
CA GLN A 43 8.45 4.70 1.25
C GLN A 43 7.18 4.00 0.71
N LEU A 44 6.46 4.66 -0.19
CA LEU A 44 5.20 4.16 -0.77
C LEU A 44 5.34 3.72 -2.25
N ASP A 45 6.50 3.88 -2.86
CA ASP A 45 6.72 3.64 -4.29
C ASP A 45 6.92 2.16 -4.67
N GLY A 46 6.95 1.25 -3.69
CA GLY A 46 7.09 -0.19 -3.92
C GLY A 46 5.84 -0.91 -4.45
N HIS A 47 4.66 -0.29 -4.36
CA HIS A 47 3.39 -0.93 -4.75
C HIS A 47 2.54 -0.01 -5.63
N ALA A 48 2.13 -0.51 -6.81
CA ALA A 48 1.38 0.26 -7.81
C ALA A 48 0.04 0.81 -7.28
N CYS A 49 -0.60 0.07 -6.39
CA CYS A 49 -1.85 0.45 -5.74
C CYS A 49 -1.73 1.70 -4.84
N ASN A 50 -0.56 2.00 -4.25
CA ASN A 50 -0.35 3.27 -3.53
C ASN A 50 -0.45 4.46 -4.49
N PHE A 51 0.10 4.34 -5.70
CA PHE A 51 -0.02 5.38 -6.72
C PHE A 51 -1.48 5.57 -7.12
N GLN A 52 -2.19 4.46 -7.38
CA GLN A 52 -3.60 4.51 -7.71
C GLN A 52 -4.41 5.21 -6.62
N GLN A 53 -4.15 4.88 -5.35
CA GLN A 53 -4.80 5.53 -4.23
C GLN A 53 -4.42 7.01 -4.10
N PHE A 54 -3.17 7.39 -4.32
CA PHE A 54 -2.74 8.79 -4.32
C PHE A 54 -3.47 9.61 -5.40
N TYR A 55 -3.63 9.07 -6.61
CA TYR A 55 -4.42 9.71 -7.67
C TYR A 55 -5.88 9.91 -7.23
N THR A 56 -6.51 8.88 -6.68
CA THR A 56 -7.89 8.92 -6.20
C THR A 56 -8.08 9.95 -5.09
N LEU A 57 -7.23 9.93 -4.07
CA LEU A 57 -7.33 10.84 -2.91
C LEU A 57 -7.22 12.31 -3.31
N ASN A 58 -6.44 12.62 -4.34
CA ASN A 58 -6.14 14.00 -4.74
C ASN A 58 -6.88 14.44 -6.02
N GLY A 59 -7.75 13.59 -6.59
CA GLY A 59 -8.47 13.89 -7.83
C GLY A 59 -7.54 14.14 -9.03
N LEU A 60 -6.40 13.44 -9.09
CA LEU A 60 -5.37 13.63 -10.10
C LEU A 60 -5.46 12.57 -11.21
N THR A 61 -5.11 12.94 -12.43
CA THR A 61 -4.89 11.99 -13.52
C THR A 61 -3.47 11.43 -13.47
N ARG A 62 -3.23 10.32 -14.17
CA ARG A 62 -1.87 9.80 -14.39
C ARG A 62 -1.02 10.89 -15.07
N ASN A 63 0.22 11.04 -14.63
CA ASN A 63 1.19 12.06 -15.05
C ASN A 63 0.85 13.51 -14.65
N ALA A 64 -0.12 13.73 -13.76
CA ALA A 64 -0.32 15.06 -13.19
C ALA A 64 0.95 15.54 -12.46
N GLY A 65 1.30 16.81 -12.66
CA GLY A 65 2.37 17.46 -11.91
C GLY A 65 1.89 17.90 -10.52
N LEU A 66 2.79 17.88 -9.54
CA LEU A 66 2.55 18.47 -8.23
C LEU A 66 2.95 19.94 -8.22
N ARG A 67 2.21 20.75 -7.46
CA ARG A 67 2.51 22.17 -7.27
C ARG A 67 3.19 22.37 -5.93
N VAL A 68 4.36 22.99 -5.94
CA VAL A 68 5.13 23.27 -4.71
C VAL A 68 4.28 24.05 -3.71
N GLY A 69 4.31 23.62 -2.44
CA GLY A 69 3.56 24.23 -1.34
C GLY A 69 2.09 23.81 -1.25
N VAL A 70 1.57 23.06 -2.22
CA VAL A 70 0.21 22.50 -2.15
C VAL A 70 0.22 21.21 -1.32
N GLU A 71 -0.76 21.11 -0.43
CA GLU A 71 -0.99 19.93 0.41
C GLU A 71 -1.66 18.81 -0.39
N TYR A 72 -1.09 17.61 -0.33
CA TYR A 72 -1.62 16.40 -0.93
C TYR A 72 -1.85 15.33 0.14
N MET A 73 -2.92 14.56 -0.03
CA MET A 73 -3.21 13.39 0.79
C MET A 73 -2.38 12.20 0.33
N LEU A 74 -1.64 11.60 1.26
CA LEU A 74 -0.85 10.39 1.03
C LEU A 74 -1.71 9.14 1.25
N PRO A 75 -1.41 8.02 0.57
CA PRO A 75 -2.03 6.72 0.85
C PRO A 75 -1.45 6.12 2.15
N ILE A 76 -1.58 6.87 3.25
CA ILE A 76 -1.22 6.50 4.62
C ILE A 76 -2.42 6.81 5.50
N LEU A 77 -3.01 5.79 6.08
CA LEU A 77 -4.13 5.89 7.00
C LEU A 77 -3.63 6.31 8.38
N LEU A 78 -4.40 7.16 9.06
CA LEU A 78 -4.17 7.59 10.43
C LEU A 78 -5.09 6.80 11.37
N TYR A 79 -4.54 5.81 12.06
CA TYR A 79 -5.27 5.01 13.04
C TYR A 79 -5.03 5.53 14.46
N PRO A 80 -6.06 5.65 15.31
CA PRO A 80 -5.84 5.87 16.72
C PRO A 80 -5.12 4.66 17.33
N PHE A 81 -4.03 4.92 18.05
CA PHE A 81 -3.35 3.90 18.84
C PHE A 81 -4.05 3.75 20.17
N ASP A 82 -4.46 2.52 20.51
CA ASP A 82 -5.20 2.21 21.72
C ASP A 82 -4.33 2.14 22.99
N GLY A 83 -3.01 2.32 22.85
CA GLY A 83 -2.04 2.22 23.94
C GLY A 83 -1.66 0.79 24.32
N GLN A 84 -2.22 -0.22 23.65
CA GLN A 84 -1.98 -1.64 23.92
C GLN A 84 -1.14 -2.27 22.82
N THR A 85 -1.73 -2.49 21.65
CA THR A 85 -1.07 -3.16 20.53
C THR A 85 -1.52 -2.60 19.19
N ILE A 86 -0.64 -2.67 18.20
CA ILE A 86 -0.99 -2.28 16.82
C ILE A 86 -2.14 -3.15 16.30
N ARG A 87 -2.15 -4.45 16.63
CA ARG A 87 -3.18 -5.41 16.20
C ARG A 87 -4.58 -5.01 16.65
N SER A 88 -4.74 -4.70 17.94
CA SER A 88 -6.00 -4.24 18.50
C SER A 88 -6.39 -2.84 18.01
N SER A 89 -5.40 -1.97 17.76
CA SER A 89 -5.65 -0.62 17.22
C SER A 89 -6.20 -0.64 15.78
N ILE A 90 -5.75 -1.58 14.95
CA ILE A 90 -6.19 -1.67 13.53
C ILE A 90 -7.25 -2.77 13.29
N GLY A 91 -7.56 -3.57 14.31
CA GLY A 91 -8.51 -4.69 14.21
C GLY A 91 -8.01 -5.85 13.33
N ASN A 92 -6.70 -6.11 13.32
CA ASN A 92 -6.09 -7.22 12.58
C ASN A 92 -5.09 -7.98 13.45
N ASP A 93 -5.25 -9.30 13.56
CA ASP A 93 -4.47 -10.13 14.49
C ASP A 93 -3.10 -10.61 13.95
N SER A 94 -2.76 -10.29 12.69
CA SER A 94 -1.45 -10.66 12.12
C SER A 94 -0.30 -9.98 12.84
N TRP A 95 0.62 -10.81 13.33
CA TRP A 95 1.83 -10.34 13.99
C TRP A 95 2.79 -9.69 12.99
N GLU A 96 2.93 -10.27 11.81
CA GLU A 96 3.80 -9.80 10.72
C GLU A 96 3.38 -8.42 10.24
N LEU A 97 2.06 -8.21 10.08
CA LEU A 97 1.50 -6.92 9.72
C LEU A 97 1.80 -5.87 10.81
N ALA A 98 1.58 -6.22 12.08
CA ALA A 98 1.84 -5.32 13.19
C ALA A 98 3.32 -4.93 13.30
N VAL A 99 4.23 -5.88 13.07
CA VAL A 99 5.68 -5.63 13.00
C VAL A 99 6.01 -4.69 11.84
N THR A 100 5.46 -4.95 10.65
CA THR A 100 5.67 -4.10 9.47
C THR A 100 5.21 -2.66 9.72
N ILE A 101 4.04 -2.48 10.33
CA ILE A 101 3.51 -1.15 10.68
C ILE A 101 4.40 -0.45 11.72
N ARG A 102 4.86 -1.17 12.76
CA ARG A 102 5.80 -0.63 13.76
C ARG A 102 7.07 -0.12 13.09
N ASP A 103 7.67 -0.95 12.25
CA ASP A 103 8.95 -0.66 11.63
C ASP A 103 8.83 0.50 10.63
N TYR A 104 7.71 0.58 9.90
CA TYR A 104 7.36 1.74 9.08
C TYR A 104 7.29 3.04 9.89
N ASN A 105 6.55 3.05 11.01
CA ASN A 105 6.43 4.27 11.84
C ASN A 105 7.78 4.70 12.42
N ARG A 106 8.60 3.74 12.86
CA ARG A 106 9.96 4.02 13.34
C ARG A 106 10.83 4.58 12.23
N ALA A 107 10.77 4.03 11.02
CA ALA A 107 11.50 4.54 9.87
C ALA A 107 11.10 5.99 9.57
N MET A 108 9.80 6.31 9.56
CA MET A 108 9.33 7.69 9.33
C MET A 108 9.81 8.68 10.40
N GLN A 109 10.00 8.21 11.64
CA GLN A 109 10.59 9.01 12.71
C GLN A 109 12.10 9.21 12.52
N THR A 110 12.82 8.13 12.18
CA THR A 110 14.27 8.20 11.89
C THR A 110 14.58 9.14 10.72
N GLU A 111 13.75 9.14 9.69
CA GLU A 111 13.86 10.04 8.52
C GLU A 111 13.37 11.47 8.81
N ALA A 112 12.98 11.78 10.05
CA ALA A 112 12.42 13.06 10.47
C ALA A 112 11.19 13.53 9.66
N LEU A 113 10.46 12.58 9.05
CA LEU A 113 9.18 12.83 8.38
C LEU A 113 8.03 12.84 9.38
N ARG A 114 8.26 12.24 10.55
CA ARG A 114 7.35 12.17 11.68
C ARG A 114 8.09 12.67 12.93
N GLY A 115 7.46 13.56 13.69
CA GLY A 115 8.06 14.11 14.92
C GLY A 115 8.03 13.11 16.08
N ASP A 116 6.83 12.87 16.62
CA ASP A 116 6.64 11.99 17.77
C ASP A 116 6.40 10.54 17.37
N SER A 117 6.77 9.60 18.25
CA SER A 117 6.43 8.20 18.07
C SER A 117 4.91 8.00 18.18
N TYR A 118 4.39 6.87 17.68
CA TYR A 118 2.95 6.60 17.78
C TYR A 118 2.50 6.34 19.22
N GLU A 119 3.41 5.88 20.09
CA GLU A 119 3.15 5.69 21.52
C GLU A 119 2.92 7.02 22.24
N THR A 120 3.61 8.09 21.82
CA THR A 120 3.45 9.43 22.41
C THR A 120 2.28 10.19 21.78
N SER A 121 2.19 10.19 20.46
CA SER A 121 1.15 10.94 19.73
C SER A 121 -0.22 10.27 19.71
N GLY A 122 -0.29 8.96 20.00
CA GLY A 122 -1.52 8.18 19.93
C GLY A 122 -2.03 7.93 18.51
N ILE A 123 -1.21 8.14 17.47
CA ILE A 123 -1.60 7.98 16.06
C ILE A 123 -0.64 7.06 15.33
N LEU A 124 -1.13 5.95 14.78
CA LEU A 124 -0.39 5.06 13.89
C LEU A 124 -0.51 5.52 12.44
N TRP A 125 0.62 5.53 11.73
CA TRP A 125 0.63 5.66 10.27
C TRP A 125 0.64 4.28 9.65
N VAL A 126 -0.37 3.97 8.86
CA VAL A 126 -0.52 2.66 8.21
C VAL A 126 -0.55 2.87 6.70
N PRO A 127 0.50 2.48 5.96
CA PRO A 127 0.49 2.52 4.51
C PRO A 127 -0.69 1.74 3.93
N PHE A 128 -1.38 2.32 2.94
CA PHE A 128 -2.56 1.75 2.31
C PHE A 128 -2.32 0.33 1.77
N HIS A 129 -1.14 0.10 1.20
CA HIS A 129 -0.83 -1.19 0.61
C HIS A 129 -0.80 -2.37 1.57
N LEU A 130 -0.64 -2.13 2.88
CA LEU A 130 -0.62 -3.19 3.87
C LEU A 130 -2.00 -3.78 4.16
N LEU A 131 -3.08 -3.07 3.82
CA LEU A 131 -4.46 -3.46 4.15
C LEU A 131 -5.37 -3.58 2.93
N ASN A 132 -5.07 -2.86 1.85
CA ASN A 132 -6.06 -2.60 0.79
C ASN A 132 -5.59 -2.94 -0.62
N CYS A 133 -4.35 -3.40 -0.80
CA CYS A 133 -3.92 -3.85 -2.11
C CYS A 133 -4.39 -5.28 -2.35
N PRO A 134 -4.95 -5.57 -3.53
CA PRO A 134 -5.23 -6.94 -3.90
C PRO A 134 -3.91 -7.72 -3.88
N GLU A 135 -3.94 -8.96 -3.38
CA GLU A 135 -2.87 -9.90 -3.66
C GLU A 135 -2.81 -10.02 -5.18
N GLU A 136 -1.65 -9.68 -5.76
CA GLU A 136 -1.42 -9.93 -7.17
C GLU A 136 -1.39 -11.45 -7.33
N GLU A 137 -2.49 -12.04 -7.80
CA GLU A 137 -2.47 -13.39 -8.36
C GLU A 137 -1.52 -13.33 -9.55
N LEU A 138 -0.24 -13.62 -9.31
CA LEU A 138 0.71 -13.86 -10.37
C LEU A 138 0.23 -15.12 -11.08
N ASP A 139 -0.45 -14.96 -12.20
CA ASP A 139 -0.69 -16.03 -13.16
C ASP A 139 0.67 -16.40 -13.75
N ILE A 140 1.41 -17.23 -13.02
CA ILE A 140 2.67 -17.79 -13.49
C ILE A 140 2.25 -18.83 -14.54
N PRO A 141 2.44 -18.56 -15.84
CA PRO A 141 2.13 -19.56 -16.83
C PRO A 141 2.95 -20.81 -16.52
N ALA A 142 2.32 -21.98 -16.60
CA ALA A 142 3.03 -23.24 -16.44
C ALA A 142 4.27 -23.24 -17.37
N PRO A 143 5.40 -23.81 -16.92
CA PRO A 143 6.56 -23.96 -17.80
C PRO A 143 6.14 -24.62 -19.11
N VAL A 144 6.42 -23.96 -20.23
CA VAL A 144 6.19 -24.56 -21.55
C VAL A 144 7.07 -25.80 -21.66
N GLU A 145 6.45 -26.99 -21.67
CA GLU A 145 7.15 -28.29 -21.75
C GLU A 145 8.02 -28.42 -23.01
N ASN A 146 7.68 -27.66 -24.05
CA ASN A 146 8.38 -27.64 -25.32
C ASN A 146 9.13 -26.32 -25.44
N ASP A 147 10.36 -26.27 -24.97
CA ASP A 147 11.24 -25.12 -25.23
C ASP A 147 11.57 -25.08 -26.74
N PRO A 148 11.08 -24.10 -27.52
CA PRO A 148 11.42 -23.99 -28.92
C PRO A 148 12.92 -23.73 -29.13
N GLU A 149 13.67 -23.27 -28.11
CA GLU A 149 15.12 -23.06 -28.18
C GLU A 149 15.92 -24.37 -28.12
N GLN A 150 15.39 -25.44 -27.50
CA GLN A 150 16.01 -26.77 -27.54
C GLN A 150 15.85 -27.45 -28.91
N ASN A 151 14.77 -27.16 -29.63
CA ASN A 151 14.46 -27.77 -30.93
C ASN A 151 15.10 -27.04 -32.12
N GLN A 152 15.74 -25.89 -31.90
CA GLN A 152 16.38 -25.06 -32.95
C GLN A 152 17.91 -25.16 -32.98
N ALA A 153 18.52 -26.01 -32.15
CA ALA A 153 19.95 -26.28 -32.21
C ALA A 153 20.28 -27.12 -33.46
N VAL A 154 20.51 -26.45 -34.59
CA VAL A 154 21.11 -27.06 -35.78
C VAL A 154 22.61 -26.86 -35.69
N ASP A 155 23.37 -27.96 -35.61
CA ASP A 155 24.84 -27.96 -35.72
C ASP A 155 25.61 -27.09 -34.68
N GLY A 156 25.15 -27.09 -33.41
CA GLY A 156 25.86 -26.44 -32.31
C GLY A 156 25.79 -24.90 -32.27
N GLN A 157 24.99 -24.28 -33.15
CA GLN A 157 24.67 -22.85 -33.12
C GLN A 157 23.24 -22.64 -32.62
N ARG A 158 23.08 -21.79 -31.60
CA ARG A 158 21.76 -21.31 -31.18
C ARG A 158 21.39 -20.08 -32.00
N VAL A 159 20.15 -20.04 -32.47
CA VAL A 159 19.58 -18.90 -33.19
C VAL A 159 18.57 -18.19 -32.29
N PHE A 160 18.77 -16.89 -32.07
CA PHE A 160 17.93 -16.02 -31.26
C PHE A 160 17.36 -14.88 -32.13
N PRO A 161 16.24 -15.11 -32.84
CA PRO A 161 15.70 -14.14 -33.81
C PRO A 161 15.36 -12.77 -33.21
N ILE A 162 15.12 -12.70 -31.89
CA ILE A 162 14.81 -11.46 -31.17
C ILE A 162 15.94 -10.42 -31.22
N PHE A 163 17.19 -10.84 -31.49
CA PHE A 163 18.34 -9.94 -31.59
C PHE A 163 18.54 -9.39 -33.01
N GLY A 164 17.68 -9.75 -33.96
CA GLY A 164 17.82 -9.39 -35.37
C GLY A 164 18.80 -10.30 -36.13
N PRO A 165 18.76 -10.31 -37.46
CA PRO A 165 19.46 -11.30 -38.29
C PRO A 165 20.98 -11.29 -38.08
N ASP A 166 21.57 -10.12 -37.87
CA ASP A 166 23.03 -9.95 -37.71
C ASP A 166 23.55 -10.45 -36.36
N TYR A 167 22.68 -10.60 -35.37
CA TYR A 167 23.01 -11.01 -34.00
C TYR A 167 22.25 -12.27 -33.56
N ALA A 168 21.56 -12.92 -34.49
CA ALA A 168 20.78 -14.10 -34.20
C ALA A 168 21.68 -15.29 -33.81
N TYR A 169 22.95 -15.32 -34.22
CA TYR A 169 23.82 -16.47 -34.04
C TYR A 169 24.75 -16.32 -32.84
N THR A 170 24.59 -17.17 -31.83
CA THR A 170 25.51 -17.26 -30.70
C THR A 170 26.21 -18.62 -30.69
N PRO A 171 27.56 -18.67 -30.78
CA PRO A 171 28.31 -19.92 -30.66
C PRO A 171 28.34 -20.43 -29.22
N LEU A 172 28.34 -21.74 -29.04
CA LEU A 172 28.54 -22.36 -27.72
C LEU A 172 30.01 -22.26 -27.34
N ALA A 173 30.34 -21.48 -26.31
CA ALA A 173 31.66 -21.55 -25.69
C ALA A 173 31.79 -22.91 -24.97
N SER A 174 32.82 -23.67 -25.34
CA SER A 174 33.18 -24.96 -24.71
C SER A 174 33.85 -24.78 -23.36
#